data_AF-A0A0J1H732-F1
#
_entry.id   AF-A0A0J1H732-F1
#
_cell.length_a   1.000
_cell.length_b   1.000
_cell.length_c   1.000
_cell.angle_alpha   90.00
_cell.angle_beta   90.00
_cell.angle_gamma   90.00
#
_symmetry.space_group_name_H-M   'P 1'
#
loop_
_entity.id
_entity.type
_entity.pdbx_description
1 polymer ?
#
loop_
_entity_poly.entity_id
_entity_poly.type
_entity_poly.pdbx_seq_one_letter_code
_entity_poly.pdbx_strand_id
1 'polypeptide(L)'
;MQTLPPFDELKAMAENDPDQLEALRLSMSEEIISQASKEMQPRLRAQLSHINHVIGYGKNPNHTNILLMAELQQQLRRLAQALNAPETLSDQTAEIRPFRRPEPDS
;
A
#
# COMPACT_ATOMS: atom_id res chain seq x y z
N MET A 1 7.74 -3.38 17.81
CA MET A 1 6.32 -3.15 17.51
C MET A 1 5.69 -2.46 18.68
N GLN A 2 5.30 -1.19 18.51
CA GLN A 2 4.40 -0.49 19.43
C GLN A 2 3.13 -1.31 19.65
N THR A 3 2.68 -1.38 20.90
CA THR A 3 1.39 -2.00 21.26
C THR A 3 0.28 -1.12 20.75
N LEU A 4 -0.64 -1.68 19.96
CA LEU A 4 -1.82 -0.96 19.48
C LEU A 4 -2.67 -0.51 20.69
N PRO A 5 -3.11 0.76 20.75
CA PRO A 5 -4.02 1.23 21.78
C PRO A 5 -5.34 0.43 21.77
N PRO A 6 -6.06 0.34 22.91
CA PRO A 6 -7.36 -0.28 22.95
C PRO A 6 -8.36 0.39 22.01
N PHE A 7 -9.36 -0.37 21.55
CA PHE A 7 -10.34 0.10 20.57
C PHE A 7 -11.07 1.38 20.99
N ASP A 8 -11.44 1.49 22.27
CA ASP A 8 -12.14 2.67 22.78
C ASP A 8 -11.30 3.95 22.65
N GLU A 9 -9.98 3.84 22.79
CA GLU A 9 -9.06 4.95 22.65
C GLU A 9 -8.90 5.34 21.17
N LEU A 10 -8.77 4.35 20.27
CA LEU A 10 -8.75 4.60 18.82
C LEU A 10 -10.05 5.24 18.33
N LYS A 11 -11.18 4.81 18.87
CA LYS A 11 -12.49 5.40 18.59
C LYS A 11 -12.56 6.84 19.07
N ALA A 12 -12.08 7.11 20.29
CA ALA A 12 -12.04 8.46 20.83
C ALA A 12 -11.15 9.38 19.97
N MET A 13 -10.01 8.90 19.47
CA MET A 13 -9.18 9.64 18.52
C MET A 13 -9.96 9.90 17.21
N ALA A 14 -10.59 8.87 16.62
CA ALA A 14 -11.36 9.04 15.39
C ALA A 14 -12.49 10.09 15.50
N GLU A 15 -13.13 10.19 16.67
CA GLU A 15 -14.27 11.08 16.91
C GLU A 15 -13.84 12.51 17.30
N ASN A 16 -12.77 12.64 18.09
CA ASN A 16 -12.40 13.92 18.71
C ASN A 16 -11.13 14.54 18.12
N ASP A 17 -10.19 13.74 17.60
CA ASP A 17 -8.91 14.18 17.07
C ASP A 17 -8.41 13.24 15.94
N PRO A 18 -8.97 13.36 14.73
CA PRO A 18 -8.62 12.50 13.60
C PRO A 18 -7.16 12.65 13.16
N ASP A 19 -6.54 13.81 13.41
CA ASP A 19 -5.14 14.06 13.10
C ASP A 19 -4.21 13.25 14.02
N GLN A 20 -4.58 13.10 15.29
CA GLN A 20 -3.87 12.23 16.23
C GLN A 20 -3.92 10.75 15.81
N LEU A 21 -5.07 10.27 15.32
CA LEU A 21 -5.19 8.91 14.81
C LEU A 21 -4.32 8.69 13.57
N GLU A 22 -4.26 9.68 12.68
CA GLU A 22 -3.44 9.62 11.47
C GLU A 22 -1.94 9.65 11.81
N ALA A 23 -1.53 10.47 12.77
CA ALA A 23 -0.16 10.50 13.27
C ALA A 23 0.27 9.15 13.87
N LEU A 24 -0.62 8.51 14.65
CA LEU A 24 -0.40 7.17 15.19
C LEU A 24 -0.25 6.13 14.07
N ARG A 25 -1.11 6.18 13.06
CA ARG A 25 -1.03 5.27 11.90
C ARG A 25 0.31 5.40 11.17
N LEU A 26 0.76 6.64 10.93
CA LEU A 26 2.03 6.91 10.26
C LEU A 26 3.23 6.46 11.11
N SER A 27 3.22 6.74 12.42
CA SER A 27 4.33 6.33 13.30
C SER A 27 4.48 4.82 13.37
N MET A 28 3.38 4.09 13.51
CA MET A 28 3.40 2.61 13.52
C MET A 28 3.83 2.05 12.17
N SER A 29 3.39 2.65 11.06
CA SER A 29 3.80 2.23 9.71
C SER A 29 5.31 2.43 9.50
N GLU A 30 5.85 3.57 9.90
CA GLU A 30 7.27 3.87 9.78
C GLU A 30 8.12 2.93 10.66
N GLU A 31 7.63 2.57 11.85
CA GLU A 31 8.30 1.58 12.70
C GLU A 31 8.40 0.22 11.98
N ILE A 32 7.30 -0.26 11.38
CA ILE A 32 7.29 -1.52 10.61
C ILE A 32 8.26 -1.47 9.45
N ILE A 33 8.30 -0.36 8.71
CA ILE A 33 9.22 -0.18 7.58
C ILE A 33 10.67 -0.21 8.09
N SER A 34 10.98 0.51 9.17
CA SER A 34 12.34 0.58 9.72
C SER A 34 12.87 -0.78 10.18
N GLN A 35 11.97 -1.67 10.64
CA GLN A 35 12.30 -3.02 11.09
C GLN A 35 12.41 -4.04 9.94
N ALA A 36 11.90 -3.71 8.75
CA ALA A 36 12.01 -4.58 7.58
C ALA A 36 13.43 -4.59 6.99
N SER A 37 13.74 -5.60 6.18
CA SER A 37 15.02 -5.68 5.47
C SER A 37 15.23 -4.46 4.57
N LYS A 38 16.48 -3.98 4.47
CA LYS A 38 16.83 -2.77 3.70
C LYS A 38 16.36 -2.84 2.24
N GLU A 39 16.37 -4.03 1.64
CA GLU A 39 15.89 -4.26 0.27
C GLU A 39 14.37 -4.09 0.12
N MET A 40 13.61 -4.40 1.18
CA MET A 40 12.14 -4.32 1.19
C MET A 40 11.63 -2.92 1.54
N GLN A 41 12.42 -2.12 2.27
CA GLN A 41 12.05 -0.78 2.73
C GLN A 41 11.54 0.15 1.61
N PRO A 42 12.20 0.28 0.43
CA PRO A 42 11.70 1.11 -0.66
C PRO A 42 10.30 0.71 -1.12
N ARG A 43 10.06 -0.62 -1.20
CA ARG A 43 8.77 -1.16 -1.64
C ARG A 43 7.67 -0.89 -0.61
N LEU A 44 7.96 -1.04 0.68
CA LEU A 44 7.01 -0.74 1.75
C LEU A 44 6.70 0.76 1.84
N ARG A 45 7.68 1.64 1.62
CA ARG A 45 7.44 3.10 1.54
C ARG A 45 6.52 3.45 0.37
N ALA A 46 6.72 2.82 -0.79
CA ALA A 46 5.83 2.99 -1.94
C ALA A 46 4.41 2.50 -1.62
N GLN A 47 4.26 1.37 -0.92
CA GLN A 47 2.96 0.88 -0.47
C GLN A 47 2.30 1.85 0.53
N LEU A 48 3.03 2.40 1.49
CA LEU A 48 2.50 3.40 2.42
C LEU A 48 2.03 4.65 1.67
N SER A 49 2.80 5.14 0.71
CA SER A 49 2.38 6.27 -0.13
C SER A 49 1.11 5.96 -0.92
N HIS A 50 0.96 4.74 -1.42
CA HIS A 50 -0.26 4.31 -2.11
C HIS A 50 -1.47 4.28 -1.16
N ILE A 51 -1.31 3.73 0.05
CA ILE A 51 -2.34 3.72 1.09
C ILE A 51 -2.79 5.15 1.44
N ASN A 52 -1.84 6.08 1.60
CA ASN A 52 -2.15 7.48 1.87
C ASN A 52 -2.98 8.11 0.75
N HIS A 53 -2.67 7.77 -0.50
CA HIS A 53 -3.41 8.25 -1.67
C HIS A 53 -4.84 7.67 -1.71
N VAL A 54 -4.99 6.38 -1.39
CA VAL A 54 -6.29 5.71 -1.28
C VAL A 54 -7.17 6.35 -0.20
N ILE A 55 -6.57 6.68 0.96
CA ILE A 55 -7.26 7.40 2.04
C ILE A 55 -7.75 8.77 1.55
N GLY A 56 -6.93 9.51 0.81
CA GLY A 56 -7.29 10.82 0.24
C GLY A 56 -8.44 10.78 -0.77
N TYR A 57 -8.65 9.66 -1.46
CA TYR A 57 -9.81 9.47 -2.35
C TYR A 57 -11.12 9.13 -1.62
N GLY A 58 -11.02 8.72 -0.36
CA GLY A 58 -12.17 8.36 0.45
C GLY A 58 -13.10 9.54 0.69
N LYS A 59 -14.33 9.45 0.21
CA LYS A 59 -15.37 10.49 0.38
C LYS A 59 -15.89 10.61 1.82
N ASN A 60 -15.76 9.54 2.60
CA ASN A 60 -16.12 9.48 4.02
C ASN A 60 -15.36 8.30 4.68
N PRO A 61 -15.30 8.23 6.02
CA PRO A 61 -14.53 7.20 6.73
C PRO A 61 -14.92 5.76 6.36
N ASN A 62 -16.22 5.49 6.15
CA ASN A 62 -16.67 4.16 5.75
C ASN A 62 -16.20 3.79 4.34
N HIS A 63 -16.24 4.74 3.41
CA HIS A 63 -15.73 4.54 2.06
C HIS A 63 -14.21 4.28 2.08
N THR A 64 -13.46 5.04 2.88
CA THR A 64 -12.03 4.80 3.09
C THR A 64 -11.78 3.39 3.62
N ASN A 65 -12.53 2.94 4.64
CA ASN A 65 -12.39 1.59 5.18
C ASN A 65 -12.66 0.51 4.13
N ILE A 66 -13.66 0.69 3.26
CA ILE A 66 -13.94 -0.24 2.15
C ILE A 66 -12.77 -0.29 1.17
N LEU A 67 -12.21 0.86 0.79
CA LEU A 67 -11.06 0.92 -0.12
C LEU A 67 -9.83 0.24 0.48
N LEU A 68 -9.53 0.51 1.76
CA LEU A 68 -8.43 -0.13 2.48
C LEU A 68 -8.61 -1.65 2.58
N MET A 69 -9.84 -2.13 2.82
CA MET A 69 -10.14 -3.55 2.85
C MET A 69 -9.93 -4.20 1.47
N ALA A 70 -10.33 -3.52 0.39
CA ALA A 70 -10.14 -4.01 -0.98
C ALA A 70 -8.64 -4.14 -1.32
N GLU A 71 -7.83 -3.15 -0.94
CA GLU A 71 -6.37 -3.19 -1.09
C GLU A 71 -5.75 -4.34 -0.30
N LEU A 72 -6.15 -4.53 0.96
CA LEU A 72 -5.68 -5.63 1.79
C LEU A 72 -6.01 -6.99 1.16
N GLN A 73 -7.24 -7.16 0.67
CA GLN A 73 -7.64 -8.38 -0.03
C GLN A 73 -6.82 -8.62 -1.29
N GLN A 74 -6.43 -7.57 -2.02
CA GLN A 74 -5.55 -7.71 -3.18
C GLN A 74 -4.15 -8.20 -2.78
N GLN A 75 -3.58 -7.66 -1.70
CA GLN A 75 -2.28 -8.14 -1.21
C GLN A 75 -2.36 -9.60 -0.72
N LEU A 76 -3.44 -9.98 -0.03
CA LEU A 76 -3.67 -11.36 0.38
C LEU A 76 -3.82 -12.31 -0.81
N ARG A 77 -4.53 -11.89 -1.87
CA ARG A 77 -4.62 -12.67 -3.12
C ARG A 77 -3.24 -12.85 -3.75
N ARG A 78 -2.44 -11.79 -3.86
CA ARG A 78 -1.07 -11.86 -4.39
C ARG A 78 -0.18 -12.77 -3.56
N LEU A 79 -0.29 -12.71 -2.23
CA LEU A 79 0.43 -13.60 -1.33
C LEU A 79 -0.01 -15.06 -1.56
N ALA A 80 -1.30 -15.33 -1.62
CA ALA A 80 -1.82 -16.66 -1.89
C ALA A 80 -1.36 -17.19 -3.26
N GLN A 81 -1.30 -16.33 -4.29
CA GLN A 81 -0.73 -16.69 -5.60
C GLN A 81 0.77 -17.01 -5.49
N ALA A 82 1.55 -16.18 -4.80
CA ALA A 82 2.98 -16.42 -4.61
C ALA A 82 3.28 -17.74 -3.91
N LEU A 83 2.42 -18.16 -2.99
CA LEU A 83 2.57 -19.40 -2.24
C LEU A 83 2.09 -20.64 -3.00
N ASN A 84 0.98 -20.53 -3.73
CA ASN A 84 0.32 -21.68 -4.36
C ASN A 84 0.64 -21.87 -5.85
N ALA A 85 1.00 -20.79 -6.55
CA ALA A 85 1.24 -20.77 -8.00
C ALA A 85 2.28 -19.68 -8.38
N PRO A 86 3.52 -19.76 -7.88
CA PRO A 86 4.55 -18.73 -8.06
C PRO A 86 4.89 -18.43 -9.53
N GLU A 87 4.74 -19.41 -10.42
CA GLU A 87 4.95 -19.27 -11.87
C GLU A 87 4.06 -18.19 -12.51
N THR A 88 2.85 -17.99 -11.98
CA THR A 88 1.90 -16.99 -12.48
C THR A 88 2.34 -15.54 -12.24
N LEU A 89 3.33 -15.32 -11.36
CA LEU A 89 3.88 -13.99 -11.08
C LEU A 89 4.85 -13.51 -12.18
N SER A 90 5.42 -14.43 -12.98
CA SER A 90 6.37 -14.10 -14.05
C SER A 90 5.76 -14.00 -15.45
N ASP A 91 4.50 -14.38 -15.62
CA ASP A 91 3.85 -14.49 -16.94
C ASP A 91 3.59 -13.13 -17.63
N GLN A 92 3.74 -12.00 -16.93
CA GLN A 92 3.58 -10.67 -17.51
C GLN A 92 4.92 -10.06 -17.92
N THR A 93 5.61 -10.69 -18.88
CA THR A 93 6.74 -10.05 -19.57
C THR A 93 6.21 -9.28 -20.78
N ALA A 94 6.32 -7.96 -20.75
CA ALA A 94 6.01 -7.12 -21.90
C ALA A 94 7.07 -7.31 -23.00
N GLU A 95 6.62 -7.43 -24.25
CA GLU A 95 7.52 -7.50 -25.41
C GLU A 95 8.16 -6.12 -25.65
N ILE A 96 9.47 -6.01 -25.42
CA ILE A 96 10.22 -4.76 -25.65
C ILE A 96 10.29 -4.51 -27.16
N ARG A 97 9.44 -3.61 -27.66
CA ARG A 97 9.49 -3.15 -29.06
C ARG A 97 10.58 -2.08 -29.21
N PRO A 98 11.55 -2.23 -30.14
CA PRO A 98 12.55 -1.21 -30.38
C PRO A 98 11.92 0.04 -31.00
N PHE A 99 12.31 1.22 -30.52
CA PHE A 99 11.94 2.48 -31.14
C PHE A 99 12.69 2.63 -32.48
N ARG A 100 11.97 2.66 -33.61
CA ARG A 100 12.53 3.09 -34.91
C ARG A 100 12.38 4.59 -35.07
N ARG A 101 13.49 5.29 -35.31
CA ARG A 101 13.46 6.69 -35.75
C ARG A 101 12.97 6.71 -37.21
N PRO A 102 11.99 7.56 -37.57
CA PRO A 102 11.59 7.70 -38.97
C PRO A 102 12.77 8.21 -39.80
N GLU A 103 13.02 7.58 -40.95
CA GLU A 103 14.03 8.05 -41.90
C GLU A 103 13.61 9.42 -42.46
N PRO A 104 14.54 10.37 -42.64
CA PRO A 104 14.23 11.64 -43.26
C PRO A 104 13.90 11.43 -44.74
N ASP A 105 12.73 11.89 -45.17
CA ASP A 105 12.31 11.92 -46.57
C ASP A 105 13.40 12.60 -47.42
N SER A 106 13.85 11.92 -48.49
CA SER A 106 14.81 12.40 -49.48
C SER A 106 14.13 13.22 -50.58
#